data_AF-A0A3N5GA15-F1
#
_entry.id   AF-A0A3N5GA15-F1
#
_cell.length_a   1.000
_cell.length_b   1.000
_cell.length_c   1.000
_cell.angle_alpha   90.00
_cell.angle_beta   90.00
_cell.angle_gamma   90.00
#
_symmetry.space_group_name_H-M   'P 1'
#
loop_
_entity.id
_entity.type
_entity.pdbx_description
1 polymer ?
#
loop_
_entity_poly.entity_id
_entity_poly.type
_entity_poly.pdbx_seq_one_letter_code
_entity_poly.pdbx_strand_id
1 'polypeptide(L)'
;MLPSGVYFENFAQERRHLRTAPQRAWAVAFVAFLLAVPWLANDYLLGIATVAAIALVAVLGLHITVGMAGLLNLGQSAFVGVGAFAAAGLASHGFGPWATLPAAALAAGAVSIVFGLPAIRIKGFYL
;
A
#
# COMPACT_ATOMS: atom_id res chain seq x y z
N MET A 1 8.64 23.30 -12.16
CA MET A 1 9.84 24.06 -12.56
C MET A 1 11.06 23.30 -12.04
N LEU A 2 11.99 22.94 -12.91
CA LEU A 2 13.23 22.26 -12.48
C LEU A 2 14.15 23.28 -11.79
N PRO A 3 14.83 22.92 -10.69
CA PRO A 3 15.89 23.77 -10.15
C PRO A 3 16.96 23.98 -11.23
N SER A 4 17.40 25.23 -11.41
CA SER A 4 18.38 25.62 -12.42
C SER A 4 19.71 24.87 -12.19
N GLY A 5 20.24 24.21 -13.24
CA GLY A 5 21.53 23.51 -13.20
C GLY A 5 21.47 21.97 -13.38
N VAL A 6 20.29 21.38 -13.60
CA VAL A 6 20.16 19.94 -13.89
C VAL A 6 20.05 19.73 -15.41
N TYR A 7 21.17 19.38 -16.06
CA TYR A 7 21.19 19.00 -17.48
C TYR A 7 21.04 17.48 -17.60
N PHE A 8 20.06 17.04 -18.40
CA PHE A 8 19.87 15.61 -18.70
C PHE A 8 20.63 15.29 -19.98
N GLU A 9 21.70 14.53 -19.89
CA GLU A 9 22.46 14.10 -21.08
C GLU A 9 21.98 12.74 -21.62
N ASN A 10 21.17 12.01 -20.85
CA ASN A 10 20.66 10.69 -21.22
C ASN A 10 19.18 10.51 -20.88
N PHE A 11 18.43 9.81 -21.74
CA PHE A 11 17.02 9.41 -21.49
C PHE A 11 16.84 8.60 -20.19
N ALA A 12 17.88 7.92 -19.72
CA ALA A 12 17.88 7.23 -18.43
C ALA A 12 17.86 8.19 -17.23
N GLN A 13 18.46 9.38 -17.35
CA GLN A 13 18.49 10.40 -16.28
C GLN A 13 17.14 11.13 -16.18
N GLU A 14 16.43 11.29 -17.29
CA GLU A 14 15.11 11.93 -17.33
C GLU A 14 14.03 11.11 -16.60
N ARG A 15 14.12 9.78 -16.66
CA ARG A 15 13.18 8.87 -15.98
C ARG A 15 13.37 8.76 -14.47
N ARG A 16 14.46 9.28 -13.90
CA ARG A 16 14.71 9.19 -12.46
C ARG A 16 13.67 10.04 -11.72
N HIS A 17 12.83 9.42 -10.89
CA HIS A 17 11.83 10.16 -10.08
C HIS A 17 12.48 11.00 -8.97
N LEU A 18 13.65 10.57 -8.46
CA LEU A 18 14.48 11.32 -7.53
C LEU A 18 15.60 12.03 -8.30
N ARG A 19 15.32 13.25 -8.76
CA ARG A 19 16.14 13.99 -9.72
C ARG A 19 17.28 14.77 -9.06
N THR A 20 17.14 15.16 -7.79
CA THR A 20 18.12 16.01 -7.11
C THR A 20 18.73 15.33 -5.87
N ALA A 21 20.00 15.65 -5.59
CA ALA A 21 20.70 15.22 -4.37
C ALA A 21 19.92 15.55 -3.08
N PRO A 22 19.34 16.75 -2.89
CA PRO A 22 18.50 17.04 -1.74
C PRO A 22 17.23 16.17 -1.70
N GLN A 23 16.56 15.92 -2.83
CA GLN A 23 15.36 15.07 -2.86
C GLN A 23 15.67 13.62 -2.46
N ARG A 24 16.84 13.10 -2.86
CA ARG A 24 17.32 11.79 -2.39
C ARG A 24 17.60 11.79 -0.89
N ALA A 25 18.24 12.84 -0.37
CA ALA A 25 18.52 12.97 1.06
C ALA A 25 17.22 13.00 1.90
N TRP A 26 16.24 13.79 1.47
CA TRP A 26 14.92 13.84 2.12
C TRP A 26 14.17 12.52 2.05
N ALA A 27 14.19 11.82 0.91
CA ALA A 27 13.56 10.50 0.78
C ALA A 27 14.21 9.47 1.71
N VAL A 28 15.53 9.45 1.80
CA VAL A 28 16.26 8.56 2.73
C VAL A 28 15.96 8.92 4.18
N ALA A 29 15.94 10.21 4.53
CA ALA A 29 15.60 10.67 5.87
C ALA A 29 14.18 10.27 6.27
N PHE A 30 13.22 10.36 5.35
CA PHE A 30 11.83 9.94 5.58
C PHE A 30 11.71 8.43 5.82
N VAL A 31 12.40 7.61 5.02
CA VAL A 31 12.43 6.15 5.21
C VAL A 31 13.11 5.79 6.54
N ALA A 32 14.21 6.45 6.87
CA ALA A 32 14.90 6.24 8.15
C ALA A 32 14.01 6.61 9.34
N PHE A 33 13.26 7.72 9.24
CA PHE A 33 12.27 8.10 10.24
C PHE A 33 11.20 7.03 10.42
N LEU A 34 10.60 6.54 9.34
CA LEU A 34 9.58 5.48 9.39
C LEU A 34 10.09 4.19 10.05
N LEU A 35 11.35 3.81 9.80
CA LEU A 35 11.98 2.65 10.43
C LEU A 35 12.27 2.90 11.92
N ALA A 36 12.49 4.15 12.31
CA ALA A 36 12.76 4.53 13.70
C ALA A 36 11.48 4.62 14.56
N VAL A 37 10.32 4.93 13.96
CA VAL A 37 9.02 5.02 14.64
C VAL A 37 8.73 3.88 15.63
N PRO A 38 8.88 2.57 15.28
CA PRO A 38 8.62 1.48 16.23
C PRO A 38 9.51 1.48 17.48
N TRP A 39 10.69 2.11 17.45
CA TRP A 39 11.58 2.19 18.61
C TRP A 39 11.35 3.45 19.47
N LEU A 40 10.74 4.50 18.90
CA LEU A 40 10.47 5.75 19.62
C LEU A 40 9.01 5.89 20.09
N ALA A 41 8.08 5.17 19.46
CA ALA A 41 6.65 5.30 19.73
C ALA A 41 6.17 4.40 20.89
N ASN A 42 5.24 4.92 21.70
CA ASN A 42 4.49 4.14 22.68
C ASN A 42 3.51 3.16 21.98
N ASP A 43 3.17 2.04 22.62
CA ASP A 43 2.29 0.99 22.06
C ASP A 43 0.96 1.54 21.52
N TYR A 44 0.38 2.54 22.19
CA TYR A 44 -0.83 3.22 21.73
C TYR A 44 -0.62 3.95 20.40
N LEU A 45 0.45 4.74 20.30
CA LEU A 45 0.78 5.47 19.07
C LEU A 45 1.17 4.51 17.94
N LEU A 46 1.85 3.41 18.29
CA LEU A 46 2.21 2.36 17.34
C LEU A 46 0.97 1.66 16.79
N GLY A 47 -0.03 1.39 17.63
CA GLY A 47 -1.33 0.85 17.20
C GLY A 47 -2.06 1.78 16.23
N ILE A 48 -2.17 3.07 16.57
CA ILE A 48 -2.77 4.08 15.67
C ILE A 48 -2.00 4.17 14.35
N ALA A 49 -0.67 4.24 14.42
CA ALA A 49 0.18 4.33 13.23
C ALA A 49 0.02 3.09 12.33
N THR A 50 -0.11 1.90 12.92
CA THR A 50 -0.33 0.66 12.17
C THR A 50 -1.68 0.67 11.44
N VAL A 51 -2.76 1.04 12.13
CA VAL A 51 -4.10 1.15 11.51
C VAL A 51 -4.11 2.24 10.43
N ALA A 52 -3.45 3.38 10.68
CA ALA A 52 -3.30 4.44 9.70
C ALA A 52 -2.51 3.98 8.46
N ALA A 53 -1.44 3.21 8.65
CA ALA A 53 -0.66 2.65 7.55
C ALA A 53 -1.47 1.65 6.71
N ILE A 54 -2.25 0.78 7.34
CA ILE A 54 -3.18 -0.13 6.65
C ILE A 54 -4.19 0.67 5.84
N ALA A 55 -4.79 1.70 6.43
CA ALA A 55 -5.76 2.57 5.77
C ALA A 55 -5.13 3.34 4.59
N LEU A 56 -3.89 3.82 4.74
CA LEU A 56 -3.15 4.48 3.66
C LEU A 56 -2.95 3.56 2.46
N VAL A 57 -2.57 2.29 2.69
CA VAL A 57 -2.42 1.31 1.60
C VAL A 57 -3.77 1.09 0.88
N ALA A 58 -4.87 0.97 1.64
CA ALA A 58 -6.21 0.83 1.08
C ALA A 58 -6.61 2.06 0.23
N VAL A 59 -6.40 3.26 0.75
CA VAL A 59 -6.70 4.53 0.07
C VAL A 59 -5.84 4.73 -1.17
N LEU A 60 -4.57 4.33 -1.14
CA LEU A 60 -3.70 4.39 -2.33
C LEU A 60 -4.20 3.46 -3.44
N GLY A 61 -4.64 2.24 -3.08
CA GLY A 61 -5.30 1.35 -4.03
C GLY A 61 -6.55 1.98 -4.64
N LEU A 62 -7.38 2.61 -3.80
CA LEU A 62 -8.58 3.31 -4.24
C LEU A 62 -8.27 4.54 -5.10
N HIS A 63 -7.21 5.29 -4.79
CA HIS A 63 -6.76 6.43 -5.57
C HIS A 63 -6.39 6.01 -6.99
N ILE A 64 -5.75 4.85 -7.14
CA ILE A 64 -5.39 4.33 -8.47
C ILE A 64 -6.66 4.01 -9.28
N THR A 65 -7.67 3.36 -8.69
CA THR A 65 -8.88 2.97 -9.43
C THR A 65 -9.88 4.12 -9.62
N VAL A 66 -10.24 4.81 -8.53
CA VAL A 66 -11.23 5.88 -8.55
C VAL A 66 -10.61 7.18 -9.02
N GLY A 67 -9.42 7.52 -8.50
CA GLY A 67 -8.77 8.80 -8.77
C GLY A 67 -8.17 8.89 -10.17
N MET A 68 -7.46 7.84 -10.63
CA MET A 68 -6.81 7.86 -11.95
C MET A 68 -7.66 7.25 -13.07
N ALA A 69 -8.35 6.12 -12.81
CA ALA A 69 -9.14 5.44 -13.85
C ALA A 69 -10.62 5.89 -13.89
N GLY A 70 -11.11 6.62 -12.88
CA GLY A 70 -12.49 7.08 -12.80
C GLY A 70 -13.53 5.98 -12.55
N LEU A 71 -13.09 4.79 -12.12
CA LEU A 71 -13.96 3.64 -11.86
C LEU A 71 -14.27 3.53 -10.37
N LEU A 72 -15.55 3.55 -10.01
CA LEU A 72 -16.02 3.42 -8.63
C LEU A 72 -15.85 1.98 -8.11
N ASN A 73 -14.82 1.76 -7.31
CA ASN A 73 -14.51 0.46 -6.71
C ASN A 73 -15.21 0.29 -5.35
N LEU A 74 -16.39 -0.33 -5.34
CA LEU A 74 -17.17 -0.58 -4.12
C LEU A 74 -16.72 -1.85 -3.37
N GLY A 75 -16.01 -2.77 -4.02
CA GLY A 75 -15.59 -4.05 -3.45
C GLY A 75 -14.30 -3.99 -2.62
N GLN A 76 -13.53 -2.90 -2.74
CA GLN A 76 -12.19 -2.79 -2.16
C GLN A 76 -12.16 -3.01 -0.63
N SER A 77 -13.13 -2.48 0.10
CA SER A 77 -13.20 -2.62 1.56
C SER A 77 -13.47 -4.06 2.01
N ALA A 78 -14.28 -4.82 1.25
CA ALA A 78 -14.56 -6.22 1.55
C ALA A 78 -13.29 -7.08 1.45
N PHE A 79 -12.47 -6.87 0.42
CA PHE A 79 -11.22 -7.62 0.24
C PHE A 79 -10.17 -7.27 1.31
N VAL A 80 -10.08 -5.99 1.72
CA VAL A 80 -9.22 -5.60 2.86
C VAL A 80 -9.69 -6.27 4.14
N GLY A 81 -11.00 -6.33 4.37
CA GLY A 81 -11.60 -7.00 5.54
C GLY A 81 -11.26 -8.50 5.61
N VAL A 82 -11.32 -9.22 4.48
CA VAL A 82 -10.95 -10.64 4.41
C VAL A 82 -9.49 -10.85 4.80
N GLY A 83 -8.57 -10.02 4.29
CA GLY A 83 -7.16 -10.10 4.66
C GLY A 83 -6.90 -9.77 6.13
N ALA A 84 -7.58 -8.75 6.66
CA ALA A 84 -7.48 -8.38 8.06
C ALA A 84 -7.98 -9.50 9.01
N PHE A 85 -9.10 -10.16 8.65
CA PHE A 85 -9.63 -11.27 9.42
C PHE A 85 -8.68 -12.49 9.40
N ALA A 86 -8.12 -12.83 8.24
CA ALA A 86 -7.13 -13.90 8.14
C ALA A 86 -5.87 -13.59 8.97
N ALA A 87 -5.37 -12.34 8.91
CA ALA A 87 -4.23 -11.90 9.70
C ALA A 87 -4.52 -11.95 11.21
N ALA A 88 -5.69 -11.48 11.65
CA ALA A 88 -6.10 -11.51 13.05
C ALA A 88 -6.24 -12.95 13.57
N GLY A 89 -6.79 -13.86 12.76
CA GLY A 89 -6.90 -15.27 13.09
C GLY A 89 -5.55 -15.97 13.24
N LEU A 90 -4.58 -15.68 12.37
CA LEU A 90 -3.23 -16.24 12.49
C LEU A 90 -2.45 -15.64 13.66
N ALA A 91 -2.58 -14.33 13.88
CA ALA A 91 -1.94 -13.65 15.00
C ALA A 91 -2.46 -14.18 16.36
N SER A 92 -3.76 -14.49 16.47
CA SER A 92 -4.33 -15.07 17.70
C SER A 92 -3.85 -16.50 18.00
N HIS A 93 -3.41 -17.24 16.98
CA HIS A 93 -2.79 -18.56 17.11
C HIS A 93 -1.28 -18.50 17.40
N GLY A 94 -0.72 -17.30 17.60
CA GLY A 94 0.69 -17.10 17.95
C GLY A 94 1.66 -17.12 16.77
N PHE A 95 1.17 -17.06 15.52
CA PHE A 95 2.04 -16.92 14.36
C PHE A 95 2.70 -15.53 14.32
N GLY A 96 4.01 -15.51 14.12
CA GLY A 96 4.77 -14.26 13.98
C GLY A 96 4.36 -13.46 12.73
N PRO A 97 4.64 -12.13 12.70
CA PRO A 97 4.24 -11.25 11.60
C PRO A 97 4.69 -11.72 10.22
N TRP A 98 5.89 -12.32 10.16
CA TRP A 98 6.50 -12.82 8.92
C TRP A 98 5.76 -14.01 8.29
N ALA A 99 5.06 -14.82 9.09
CA ALA A 99 4.22 -15.90 8.58
C ALA A 99 2.78 -15.41 8.34
N THR A 100 2.27 -14.57 9.24
CA THR A 100 0.92 -14.02 9.19
C THR A 100 0.68 -13.15 7.96
N LEU A 101 1.64 -12.29 7.59
CA LEU A 101 1.51 -11.39 6.43
C LEU A 101 1.34 -12.14 5.09
N PRO A 102 2.26 -13.04 4.67
CA PRO A 102 2.10 -13.75 3.41
C PRO A 102 0.90 -14.69 3.42
N ALA A 103 0.62 -15.37 4.53
CA ALA A 103 -0.53 -16.27 4.62
C ALA A 103 -1.86 -15.50 4.52
N ALA A 104 -1.99 -14.35 5.18
CA ALA A 104 -3.16 -13.49 5.07
C ALA A 104 -3.29 -12.89 3.66
N ALA A 105 -2.19 -12.50 3.02
CA ALA A 105 -2.19 -12.02 1.65
C ALA A 105 -2.61 -13.12 0.65
N LEU A 106 -2.16 -14.36 0.85
CA LEU A 106 -2.59 -15.50 0.03
C LEU A 106 -4.06 -15.83 0.23
N ALA A 107 -4.54 -15.81 1.48
CA ALA A 107 -5.95 -16.03 1.78
C ALA A 107 -6.85 -14.94 1.16
N ALA A 108 -6.46 -13.67 1.31
CA ALA A 108 -7.16 -12.56 0.67
C ALA A 108 -7.15 -12.69 -0.86
N GLY A 109 -6.00 -13.00 -1.45
CA GLY A 109 -5.86 -13.20 -2.89
C GLY A 109 -6.70 -14.36 -3.42
N ALA A 110 -6.74 -15.48 -2.71
CA ALA A 110 -7.57 -16.63 -3.08
C ALA A 110 -9.05 -16.27 -3.09
N VAL A 111 -9.53 -15.57 -2.04
CA VAL A 111 -10.92 -15.09 -1.98
C VAL A 111 -11.17 -14.08 -3.10
N SER A 112 -10.29 -13.11 -3.32
CA SER A 112 -10.41 -12.13 -4.40
C SER A 112 -10.45 -12.76 -5.78
N ILE A 113 -9.74 -13.87 -6.04
CA ILE A 113 -9.81 -14.59 -7.32
C ILE A 113 -11.19 -15.23 -7.51
N VAL A 114 -11.70 -15.91 -6.47
CA VAL A 114 -13.01 -16.58 -6.51
C VAL A 114 -14.13 -15.57 -6.80
N PHE A 115 -14.07 -14.37 -6.21
CA PHE A 115 -15.05 -13.30 -6.44
C PHE A 115 -14.74 -12.43 -7.68
N GLY A 116 -13.48 -12.34 -8.10
CA GLY A 116 -13.06 -11.57 -9.28
C GLY A 116 -13.39 -12.28 -10.60
N LEU A 117 -13.29 -13.61 -10.65
CA LEU A 117 -13.66 -14.42 -11.82
C LEU A 117 -15.10 -14.18 -12.32
N PRO A 118 -16.14 -14.19 -11.47
CA PRO A 118 -17.51 -13.87 -11.91
C PRO A 118 -17.67 -12.38 -12.25
N ALA A 119 -16.93 -11.48 -11.60
CA ALA A 119 -17.01 -10.04 -11.86
C ALA A 119 -16.64 -9.67 -13.32
N ILE A 120 -15.70 -10.40 -13.93
CA ILE A 120 -15.30 -10.20 -15.33
C ILE A 120 -16.46 -10.51 -16.32
N ARG A 121 -17.43 -11.34 -15.91
CA ARG A 121 -18.57 -11.71 -16.77
C ARG A 121 -19.72 -10.69 -16.73
N ILE A 122 -19.75 -9.79 -15.75
CA ILE A 122 -20.79 -8.78 -15.64
C ILE A 122 -20.38 -7.55 -16.47
N LYS A 123 -21.13 -7.27 -17.53
CA LYS A 123 -21.00 -6.01 -18.28
C LYS A 123 -22.04 -5.02 -17.74
N GLY A 124 -21.61 -4.06 -16.93
CA GLY A 124 -22.46 -3.06 -16.31
C GLY A 124 -21.67 -1.93 -15.66
N PHE A 125 -22.33 -0.78 -15.46
CA PHE A 125 -21.75 0.42 -14.83
C PHE A 125 -21.19 0.12 -13.44
N TYR A 126 -19.92 0.49 -13.24
CA TYR A 126 -19.13 0.42 -12.01
C TYR A 126 -18.63 -0.98 -11.60
N LEU A 127 -17.31 -1.14 -11.66
CA LEU A 127 -16.53 -2.26 -11.15
C LEU A 127 -15.87 -1.84 -9.84
#